data_AF-A0A976P1W1-F1
#
_entry.id   AF-A0A976P1W1-F1
#
_cell.length_a   1.000
_cell.length_b   1.000
_cell.length_c   1.000
_cell.angle_alpha   90.00
_cell.angle_beta   90.00
_cell.angle_gamma   90.00
#
_symmetry.space_group_name_H-M   'P 1'
#
loop_
_entity.id
_entity.type
_entity.pdbx_description
1 polymer ?
#
loop_
_entity_poly.entity_id
_entity_poly.type
_entity_poly.pdbx_seq_one_letter_code
_entity_poly.pdbx_strand_id
1 'polypeptide(L)'
;MHEQVKDYYGKTLQNSEDLQTNACCTDTAMPDYLKAVLSSIHDEVMARYYGCGLIAPQLLKGMRILDLGCGSGRDCYALSALVGEQGYVVGVDMTDEQLHIANQYVDYHTERFGYDQPNVRFVKGYIEKLDQLDLEANSFDIIVSNCVINLSPDKEAVLKHAYRLLKPGGEMYFSDVYSDRRIPPDLISDPVLYGECLSGALYWNDFVNLAKHCGFTDPRLVEDRVLTIDNPEIQSRLAGISFFSATYRLFKLEALEPACEDYGQAVIYKGTIPHSPHQVLLDKHHLIAAGKVFPVCGNTYRMLHDTRFKDHFEFIGNWETHFGIFEGCGTALPFATTSTDQSDGGCC
;
A
#
# COMPACT_ATOMS: atom_id res chain seq x y z
N MET A 1 16.91 -8.14 16.59
CA MET A 1 15.86 -7.91 15.59
C MET A 1 16.43 -7.65 14.19
N HIS A 2 17.17 -6.56 13.92
CA HIS A 2 17.76 -6.35 12.58
C HIS A 2 18.57 -7.54 12.04
N GLU A 3 19.52 -8.06 12.83
CA GLU A 3 20.30 -9.24 12.42
C GLU A 3 19.42 -10.48 12.20
N GLN A 4 18.36 -10.65 12.99
CA GLN A 4 17.45 -11.80 12.84
C GLN A 4 16.65 -11.70 11.53
N VAL A 5 16.11 -10.52 11.21
CA VAL A 5 15.38 -10.30 9.95
C VAL A 5 16.34 -10.40 8.77
N LYS A 6 17.54 -9.81 8.88
CA LYS A 6 18.58 -9.87 7.85
C LYS A 6 19.02 -11.31 7.57
N ASP A 7 19.29 -12.10 8.61
CA ASP A 7 19.67 -13.51 8.45
C ASP A 7 18.49 -14.35 7.91
N TYR A 8 17.26 -14.11 8.37
CA TYR A 8 16.10 -14.85 7.91
C TYR A 8 15.83 -14.63 6.40
N TYR A 9 15.76 -13.38 5.93
CA TYR A 9 15.50 -13.06 4.52
C TYR A 9 16.75 -13.10 3.62
N GLY A 10 17.94 -13.00 4.20
CA GLY A 10 19.21 -13.04 3.45
C GLY A 10 19.82 -14.44 3.32
N LYS A 11 19.55 -15.34 4.28
CA LYS A 11 20.21 -16.66 4.36
C LYS A 11 19.24 -17.83 4.57
N THR A 12 18.21 -17.66 5.40
CA THR A 12 17.32 -18.77 5.78
C THR A 12 16.30 -19.08 4.69
N LEU A 13 15.58 -18.07 4.20
CA LEU A 13 14.63 -18.25 3.09
C LEU A 13 15.39 -18.43 1.77
N GLN A 14 15.09 -19.52 1.04
CA GLN A 14 15.68 -19.80 -0.26
C GLN A 14 14.64 -19.72 -1.38
N ASN A 15 13.36 -20.02 -1.07
CA ASN A 15 12.23 -19.90 -2.01
C ASN A 15 10.90 -19.62 -1.27
N SER A 16 9.81 -19.38 -2.02
CA SER A 16 8.49 -19.08 -1.45
C SER A 16 7.78 -20.28 -0.79
N GLU A 17 8.22 -21.52 -1.06
CA GLU A 17 7.67 -22.73 -0.43
C GLU A 17 8.16 -22.90 1.01
N ASP A 18 9.19 -22.15 1.42
CA ASP A 18 9.72 -22.16 2.78
C ASP A 18 8.79 -21.42 3.79
N LEU A 19 7.81 -20.65 3.29
CA LEU A 19 6.85 -19.88 4.11
C LEU A 19 5.80 -20.79 4.78
N GLN A 20 5.53 -20.57 6.07
CA GLN A 20 4.62 -21.40 6.86
C GLN A 20 3.16 -20.89 6.85
N THR A 21 2.89 -19.83 6.10
CA THR A 21 1.61 -19.13 6.05
C THR A 21 1.24 -18.75 4.62
N ASN A 22 -0.05 -18.58 4.34
CA ASN A 22 -0.50 -18.00 3.08
C ASN A 22 -0.41 -16.46 3.07
N ALA A 23 0.30 -15.86 4.04
CA ALA A 23 0.50 -14.42 4.14
C ALA A 23 1.00 -13.86 2.81
N CYS A 24 1.91 -14.57 2.14
CA CYS A 24 2.50 -14.17 0.85
C CYS A 24 1.79 -14.71 -0.40
N CYS A 25 0.66 -15.40 -0.26
CA CYS A 25 -0.04 -16.03 -1.39
C CYS A 25 -1.30 -15.23 -1.77
N THR A 26 -1.39 -14.70 -3.00
CA THR A 26 -2.58 -14.00 -3.48
C THR A 26 -3.59 -14.95 -4.13
N ASP A 27 -4.84 -14.94 -3.66
CA ASP A 27 -5.95 -15.77 -4.19
C ASP A 27 -6.63 -15.20 -5.45
N THR A 28 -6.34 -13.94 -5.81
CA THR A 28 -6.91 -13.27 -6.99
C THR A 28 -6.06 -13.47 -8.24
N ALA A 29 -6.70 -13.77 -9.36
CA ALA A 29 -6.03 -13.89 -10.65
C ALA A 29 -5.41 -12.55 -11.05
N MET A 30 -4.08 -12.53 -11.18
CA MET A 30 -3.35 -11.34 -11.57
C MET A 30 -3.83 -10.82 -12.95
N PRO A 31 -4.01 -9.49 -13.13
CA PRO A 31 -4.34 -8.91 -14.42
C PRO A 31 -3.32 -9.28 -15.50
N ASP A 32 -3.79 -9.54 -16.73
CA ASP A 32 -2.92 -10.02 -17.82
C ASP A 32 -1.82 -9.02 -18.20
N TYR A 33 -2.08 -7.72 -18.08
CA TYR A 33 -1.06 -6.69 -18.34
C TYR A 33 0.10 -6.76 -17.33
N LEU A 34 -0.18 -7.12 -16.07
CA LEU A 34 0.86 -7.33 -15.05
C LEU A 34 1.60 -8.65 -15.27
N LYS A 35 0.91 -9.71 -15.72
CA LYS A 35 1.57 -10.97 -16.10
C LYS A 35 2.58 -10.76 -17.22
N ALA A 36 2.22 -9.96 -18.24
CA ALA A 36 3.11 -9.63 -19.34
C ALA A 36 4.37 -8.92 -18.84
N VAL A 37 4.22 -7.96 -17.93
CA VAL A 37 5.36 -7.27 -17.30
C VAL A 37 6.21 -8.25 -16.48
N LEU A 38 5.62 -9.06 -15.61
CA LEU A 38 6.38 -10.01 -14.79
C LEU A 38 7.13 -11.06 -15.63
N SER A 39 6.56 -11.47 -16.78
CA SER A 39 7.22 -12.40 -17.70
C SER A 39 8.44 -11.82 -18.41
N SER A 40 8.66 -10.51 -18.30
CA SER A 40 9.84 -9.83 -18.84
C SER A 40 10.95 -9.64 -17.81
N ILE A 41 10.71 -10.02 -16.55
CA ILE A 41 11.68 -9.91 -15.46
C ILE A 41 12.60 -11.13 -15.47
N HIS A 42 13.89 -10.91 -15.21
CA HIS A 42 14.89 -11.96 -15.19
C HIS A 42 14.57 -13.06 -14.15
N ASP A 43 14.75 -14.32 -14.52
CA ASP A 43 14.38 -15.48 -13.69
C ASP A 43 15.05 -15.47 -12.30
N GLU A 44 16.33 -15.09 -12.22
CA GLU A 44 17.03 -15.01 -10.92
C GLU A 44 16.47 -13.92 -9.99
N VAL A 45 16.00 -12.81 -10.56
CA VAL A 45 15.30 -11.77 -9.78
C VAL A 45 13.97 -12.32 -9.28
N MET A 46 13.23 -13.02 -10.13
CA MET A 46 11.93 -13.61 -9.80
C MET A 46 12.02 -14.73 -8.74
N ALA A 47 13.08 -15.54 -8.79
CA ALA A 47 13.23 -16.72 -7.93
C ALA A 47 13.43 -16.39 -6.44
N ARG A 48 13.87 -15.17 -6.11
CA ARG A 48 14.17 -14.75 -4.72
C ARG A 48 13.14 -13.79 -4.13
N TYR A 49 11.89 -13.94 -4.54
CA TYR A 49 10.80 -13.07 -4.09
C TYR A 49 9.98 -13.66 -2.94
N TYR A 50 9.69 -12.83 -1.94
CA TYR A 50 8.99 -13.23 -0.72
C TYR A 50 7.77 -12.35 -0.38
N GLY A 51 7.20 -11.62 -1.34
CA GLY A 51 6.03 -10.75 -1.11
C GLY A 51 4.70 -11.30 -1.61
N CYS A 52 3.61 -10.55 -1.39
CA CYS A 52 2.26 -10.92 -1.80
C CYS A 52 1.90 -10.24 -3.13
N GLY A 53 1.97 -10.94 -4.26
CA GLY A 53 1.59 -10.35 -5.55
C GLY A 53 2.51 -9.19 -5.98
N LEU A 54 2.01 -8.23 -6.76
CA LEU A 54 2.72 -7.02 -7.18
C LEU A 54 1.94 -5.80 -6.69
N ILE A 55 2.59 -4.90 -5.97
CA ILE A 55 1.96 -3.67 -5.47
C ILE A 55 2.11 -2.56 -6.52
N ALA A 56 1.08 -2.40 -7.34
CA ALA A 56 1.05 -1.43 -8.43
C ALA A 56 -0.28 -0.64 -8.42
N PRO A 57 -0.30 0.61 -7.90
CA PRO A 57 -1.47 1.47 -8.02
C PRO A 57 -1.69 1.93 -9.47
N GLN A 58 -2.84 2.56 -9.73
CA GLN A 58 -3.14 3.07 -11.07
C GLN A 58 -2.27 4.29 -11.42
N LEU A 59 -2.18 4.60 -12.72
CA LEU A 59 -1.55 5.83 -13.25
C LEU A 59 -0.05 5.96 -12.91
N LEU A 60 0.74 4.97 -13.30
CA LEU A 60 2.18 4.91 -13.01
C LEU A 60 3.07 5.60 -14.05
N LYS A 61 2.58 5.82 -15.28
CA LYS A 61 3.40 6.33 -16.38
C LYS A 61 4.07 7.67 -16.02
N GLY A 62 5.39 7.73 -16.16
CA GLY A 62 6.22 8.90 -15.84
C GLY A 62 6.41 9.19 -14.35
N MET A 63 5.89 8.34 -13.46
CA MET A 63 6.00 8.56 -12.01
C MET A 63 7.39 8.22 -11.49
N ARG A 64 7.79 8.93 -10.45
CA ARG A 64 8.95 8.58 -9.63
C ARG A 64 8.50 7.79 -8.40
N ILE A 65 8.93 6.54 -8.30
CA ILE A 65 8.48 5.58 -7.28
C ILE A 65 9.63 5.22 -6.34
N LEU A 66 9.34 5.14 -5.04
CA LEU A 66 10.21 4.54 -4.04
C LEU A 66 9.61 3.21 -3.57
N ASP A 67 10.37 2.14 -3.66
CA ASP A 67 10.01 0.81 -3.15
C ASP A 67 10.80 0.54 -1.86
N LEU A 68 10.07 0.35 -0.76
CA LEU A 68 10.65 0.06 0.55
C LEU A 68 10.73 -1.45 0.76
N GLY A 69 11.94 -1.96 1.00
CA GLY A 69 12.20 -3.40 1.13
C GLY A 69 12.19 -4.11 -0.23
N CYS A 70 12.93 -3.57 -1.20
CA CYS A 70 12.83 -4.00 -2.59
C CYS A 70 13.40 -5.40 -2.89
N GLY A 71 14.13 -6.02 -1.95
CA GLY A 71 14.75 -7.32 -2.13
C GLY A 71 15.60 -7.41 -3.40
N SER A 72 15.45 -8.49 -4.15
CA SER A 72 16.14 -8.74 -5.44
C SER A 72 15.73 -7.78 -6.56
N GLY A 73 14.73 -6.91 -6.31
CA GLY A 73 14.29 -5.89 -7.25
C GLY A 73 13.12 -6.30 -8.14
N ARG A 74 12.43 -7.42 -7.88
CA ARG A 74 11.27 -7.87 -8.70
C ARG A 74 10.26 -6.74 -8.92
N ASP A 75 9.76 -6.15 -7.82
CA ASP A 75 8.72 -5.12 -7.90
C ASP A 75 9.31 -3.84 -8.49
N CYS A 76 10.55 -3.47 -8.15
CA CYS A 76 11.27 -2.36 -8.79
C CYS A 76 11.33 -2.48 -10.32
N TYR A 77 11.70 -3.65 -10.86
CA TYR A 77 11.79 -3.86 -12.30
C TYR A 77 10.42 -3.92 -12.98
N ALA A 78 9.42 -4.51 -12.33
CA ALA A 78 8.06 -4.50 -12.84
C ALA A 78 7.52 -3.05 -12.90
N LEU A 79 7.74 -2.26 -11.84
CA LEU A 79 7.37 -0.87 -11.78
C LEU A 79 8.15 -0.03 -12.80
N SER A 80 9.43 -0.31 -13.02
CA SER A 80 10.27 0.31 -14.05
C SER A 80 9.65 0.19 -15.45
N ALA A 81 9.15 -0.99 -15.80
CA ALA A 81 8.43 -1.20 -17.05
C ALA A 81 7.10 -0.42 -17.11
N LEU A 82 6.37 -0.35 -15.99
CA LEU A 82 5.06 0.31 -15.90
C LEU A 82 5.14 1.85 -15.90
N VAL A 83 6.17 2.42 -15.27
CA VAL A 83 6.42 3.87 -15.30
C VAL A 83 6.98 4.31 -16.64
N GLY A 84 7.65 3.41 -17.36
CA GLY A 84 8.26 3.68 -18.66
C GLY A 84 9.58 4.46 -18.55
N GLU A 85 10.19 4.72 -19.70
CA GLU A 85 11.52 5.37 -19.79
C GLU A 85 11.60 6.75 -19.13
N GLN A 86 10.49 7.48 -19.07
CA GLN A 86 10.42 8.81 -18.45
C GLN A 86 10.13 8.78 -16.94
N GLY A 87 9.77 7.61 -16.40
CA GLY A 87 9.61 7.40 -14.98
C GLY A 87 10.92 6.97 -14.33
N TYR A 88 10.91 6.79 -13.01
CA TYR A 88 12.11 6.37 -12.29
C TYR A 88 11.76 5.61 -11.02
N VAL A 89 12.42 4.49 -10.74
CA VAL A 89 12.17 3.69 -9.55
C VAL A 89 13.42 3.63 -8.68
N VAL A 90 13.27 3.87 -7.39
CA VAL A 90 14.32 3.68 -6.39
C VAL A 90 13.91 2.56 -5.45
N GLY A 91 14.72 1.52 -5.33
CA GLY A 91 14.53 0.47 -4.33
C GLY A 91 15.45 0.67 -3.14
N VAL A 92 14.94 0.51 -1.92
CA VAL A 92 15.74 0.50 -0.69
C VAL A 92 15.67 -0.88 -0.05
N ASP A 93 16.82 -1.47 0.26
CA ASP A 93 16.91 -2.73 1.02
C ASP A 93 18.12 -2.71 1.97
N MET A 94 18.06 -3.49 3.04
CA MET A 94 19.14 -3.59 4.02
C MET A 94 20.14 -4.71 3.73
N THR A 95 19.80 -5.64 2.84
CA THR A 95 20.54 -6.89 2.60
C THR A 95 21.49 -6.76 1.40
N ASP A 96 22.76 -7.11 1.59
CA ASP A 96 23.78 -6.99 0.55
C ASP A 96 23.56 -8.03 -0.56
N GLU A 97 23.11 -9.22 -0.17
CA GLU A 97 22.87 -10.37 -1.04
C GLU A 97 21.74 -10.11 -2.03
N GLN A 98 20.64 -9.49 -1.57
CA GLN A 98 19.52 -9.15 -2.45
C GLN A 98 19.89 -7.98 -3.37
N LEU A 99 20.53 -6.94 -2.82
CA LEU A 99 20.98 -5.79 -3.61
C LEU A 99 22.02 -6.17 -4.66
N HIS A 100 22.86 -7.18 -4.41
CA HIS A 100 23.80 -7.68 -5.40
C HIS A 100 23.08 -8.19 -6.64
N ILE A 101 22.05 -9.03 -6.45
CA ILE A 101 21.21 -9.55 -7.55
C ILE A 101 20.44 -8.42 -8.22
N ALA A 102 19.84 -7.53 -7.42
CA ALA A 102 19.12 -6.39 -7.95
C ALA A 102 20.01 -5.55 -8.87
N ASN A 103 21.24 -5.22 -8.46
CA ASN A 103 22.17 -4.44 -9.28
C ASN A 103 22.72 -5.20 -10.49
N GLN A 104 22.90 -6.52 -10.40
CA GLN A 104 23.43 -7.36 -11.48
C GLN A 104 22.58 -7.30 -12.75
N TYR A 105 21.26 -7.12 -12.61
CA TYR A 105 20.31 -7.20 -13.72
C TYR A 105 19.81 -5.84 -14.23
N VAL A 106 20.47 -4.74 -13.86
CA VAL A 106 20.04 -3.38 -14.28
C VAL A 106 20.14 -3.22 -15.80
N ASP A 107 21.29 -3.57 -16.38
CA ASP A 107 21.53 -3.47 -17.82
C ASP A 107 20.62 -4.42 -18.60
N TYR A 108 20.40 -5.63 -18.08
CA TYR A 108 19.49 -6.61 -18.67
C TYR A 108 18.08 -6.03 -18.84
N HIS A 109 17.51 -5.47 -17.78
CA HIS A 109 16.14 -4.94 -17.85
C HIS A 109 16.08 -3.65 -18.68
N THR A 110 17.11 -2.82 -18.64
CA THR A 110 17.23 -1.63 -19.50
C THR A 110 17.16 -2.00 -20.98
N GLU A 111 17.96 -2.99 -21.41
CA GLU A 111 17.93 -3.51 -22.79
C GLU A 111 16.60 -4.21 -23.09
N ARG A 112 16.10 -5.04 -22.17
CA ARG A 112 14.85 -5.80 -22.32
C ARG A 112 13.63 -4.90 -22.55
N PHE A 113 13.60 -3.75 -21.88
CA PHE A 113 12.53 -2.76 -22.02
C PHE A 113 12.78 -1.75 -23.16
N GLY A 114 13.97 -1.79 -23.78
CA GLY A 114 14.35 -0.93 -24.89
C GLY A 114 14.58 0.53 -24.49
N TYR A 115 15.13 0.77 -23.30
CA TYR A 115 15.42 2.11 -22.79
C TYR A 115 16.86 2.52 -23.10
N ASP A 116 17.08 3.81 -23.34
CA ASP A 116 18.41 4.35 -23.61
C ASP A 116 19.30 4.36 -22.35
N GLN A 117 18.69 4.45 -21.17
CA GLN A 117 19.35 4.52 -19.86
C GLN A 117 18.55 3.76 -18.80
N PRO A 118 19.20 3.26 -17.73
CA PRO A 118 18.49 2.62 -16.63
C PRO A 118 17.59 3.64 -15.91
N ASN A 119 16.34 3.27 -15.71
CA ASN A 119 15.37 4.03 -14.93
C ASN A 119 15.15 3.45 -13.52
N VAL A 120 16.08 2.62 -13.05
CA VAL A 120 16.08 2.03 -11.70
C VAL A 120 17.36 2.38 -10.94
N ARG A 121 17.26 2.52 -9.61
CA ARG A 121 18.40 2.64 -8.70
C ARG A 121 18.14 1.88 -7.41
N PHE A 122 19.10 1.06 -6.99
CA PHE A 122 19.03 0.36 -5.71
C PHE A 122 19.94 1.00 -4.68
N VAL A 123 19.43 1.19 -3.46
CA VAL A 123 20.11 1.89 -2.37
C VAL A 123 20.12 1.01 -1.13
N LYS A 124 21.31 0.83 -0.55
CA LYS A 124 21.44 0.13 0.73
C LYS A 124 21.00 1.03 1.88
N GLY A 125 20.06 0.56 2.70
CA GLY A 125 19.56 1.34 3.83
C GLY A 125 18.51 0.62 4.66
N TYR A 126 18.21 1.18 5.82
CA TYR A 126 17.07 0.77 6.63
C TYR A 126 15.87 1.66 6.32
N ILE A 127 14.69 1.07 6.21
CA ILE A 127 13.46 1.80 5.86
C ILE A 127 12.99 2.75 6.98
N GLU A 128 13.42 2.54 8.22
CA GLU A 128 13.23 3.48 9.34
C GLU A 128 14.32 4.57 9.45
N LYS A 129 15.30 4.58 8.54
CA LYS A 129 16.40 5.56 8.51
C LYS A 129 16.58 6.21 7.14
N LEU A 130 15.48 6.45 6.43
CA LEU A 130 15.49 7.03 5.08
C LEU A 130 16.01 8.48 5.05
N ASP A 131 16.09 9.16 6.19
CA ASP A 131 16.75 10.45 6.36
C ASP A 131 18.28 10.38 6.26
N GLN A 132 18.87 9.20 6.45
CA GLN A 132 20.31 8.95 6.31
C GLN A 132 20.72 8.61 4.87
N LEU A 133 19.73 8.41 3.99
CA LEU A 133 19.93 8.11 2.59
C LEU A 133 19.89 9.38 1.74
N ASP A 134 20.55 9.36 0.59
CA ASP A 134 20.50 10.43 -0.40
C ASP A 134 19.17 10.42 -1.16
N LEU A 135 18.11 10.82 -0.45
CA LEU A 135 16.72 10.89 -0.88
C LEU A 135 16.12 12.26 -0.51
N GLU A 136 15.88 13.07 -1.55
CA GLU A 136 15.33 14.41 -1.43
C GLU A 136 13.88 14.39 -0.91
N ALA A 137 13.52 15.34 -0.05
CA ALA A 137 12.14 15.52 0.40
C ALA A 137 11.24 15.94 -0.77
N ASN A 138 9.95 15.58 -0.74
CA ASN A 138 9.00 15.91 -1.80
C ASN A 138 9.47 15.51 -3.21
N SER A 139 10.12 14.36 -3.36
CA SER A 139 10.70 13.94 -4.64
C SER A 139 9.99 12.74 -5.27
N PHE A 140 9.20 11.98 -4.49
CA PHE A 140 8.49 10.79 -4.98
C PHE A 140 7.01 11.06 -5.20
N ASP A 141 6.48 10.59 -6.32
CA ASP A 141 5.04 10.63 -6.60
C ASP A 141 4.31 9.53 -5.85
N ILE A 142 4.95 8.35 -5.77
CA ILE A 142 4.37 7.15 -5.17
C ILE A 142 5.44 6.46 -4.31
N ILE A 143 5.06 6.00 -3.12
CA ILE A 143 5.86 5.09 -2.31
C ILE A 143 5.11 3.77 -2.21
N VAL A 144 5.78 2.66 -2.50
CA VAL A 144 5.22 1.32 -2.38
C VAL A 144 5.99 0.50 -1.36
N SER A 145 5.34 -0.55 -0.86
CA SER A 145 5.91 -1.53 0.06
C SER A 145 5.05 -2.78 0.04
N ASN A 146 5.67 -3.95 0.18
CA ASN A 146 4.96 -5.22 0.27
C ASN A 146 5.46 -6.04 1.47
N CYS A 147 4.66 -6.11 2.54
CA CYS A 147 4.90 -6.93 3.72
C CYS A 147 6.21 -6.69 4.51
N VAL A 148 6.80 -5.49 4.42
CA VAL A 148 8.05 -5.17 5.14
C VAL A 148 7.91 -4.20 6.31
N ILE A 149 6.83 -3.41 6.39
CA ILE A 149 6.70 -2.37 7.42
C ILE A 149 6.54 -3.03 8.80
N ASN A 150 5.83 -4.15 8.86
CA ASN A 150 5.70 -4.95 10.07
C ASN A 150 7.02 -5.47 10.65
N LEU A 151 8.04 -5.64 9.82
CA LEU A 151 9.38 -6.07 10.23
C LEU A 151 10.22 -4.93 10.80
N SER A 152 9.84 -3.68 10.56
CA SER A 152 10.56 -2.52 11.08
C SER A 152 10.37 -2.36 12.60
N PRO A 153 11.45 -2.09 13.36
CA PRO A 153 11.34 -1.72 14.78
C PRO A 153 10.64 -0.40 15.01
N ASP A 154 10.71 0.53 14.05
CA ASP A 154 10.23 1.90 14.20
C ASP A 154 9.32 2.26 13.03
N LYS A 155 8.10 1.73 13.10
CA LYS A 155 7.03 1.95 12.11
C LYS A 155 6.65 3.42 12.00
N GLU A 156 6.77 4.17 13.10
CA GLU A 156 6.50 5.61 13.11
C GLU A 156 7.52 6.37 12.27
N ALA A 157 8.81 6.06 12.42
CA ALA A 157 9.87 6.64 11.60
C ALA A 157 9.67 6.33 10.10
N VAL A 158 9.32 5.08 9.75
CA VAL A 158 9.00 4.69 8.36
C VAL A 158 7.92 5.61 7.78
N LEU A 159 6.79 5.76 8.48
CA LEU A 159 5.66 6.57 8.02
C LEU A 159 6.00 8.07 7.95
N LYS A 160 6.73 8.60 8.95
CA LYS A 160 7.21 10.00 8.94
C LYS A 160 8.13 10.29 7.77
N HIS A 161 9.06 9.38 7.47
CA HIS A 161 9.96 9.53 6.34
C HIS A 161 9.24 9.37 5.00
N ALA A 162 8.31 8.43 4.88
CA ALA A 162 7.47 8.30 3.69
C ALA A 162 6.69 9.60 3.43
N TYR A 163 6.07 10.17 4.46
CA TYR A 163 5.40 11.47 4.36
C TYR A 163 6.35 12.60 3.95
N ARG A 164 7.57 12.66 4.49
CA ARG A 164 8.59 13.65 4.10
C ARG A 164 8.98 13.53 2.62
N LEU A 165 9.14 12.30 2.13
CA LEU A 165 9.66 11.99 0.79
C LEU A 165 8.62 12.16 -0.32
N LEU A 166 7.34 11.96 -0.01
CA LEU A 166 6.24 12.17 -0.96
C LEU A 166 6.11 13.64 -1.37
N LYS A 167 5.89 13.89 -2.66
CA LYS A 167 5.42 15.18 -3.16
C LYS A 167 4.03 15.52 -2.59
N PRO A 168 3.65 16.81 -2.50
CA PRO A 168 2.26 17.19 -2.32
C PRO A 168 1.38 16.51 -3.39
N GLY A 169 0.30 15.85 -2.97
CA GLY A 169 -0.57 15.05 -3.85
C GLY A 169 -0.05 13.64 -4.17
N GLY A 170 1.14 13.28 -3.69
CA GLY A 170 1.69 11.92 -3.79
C GLY A 170 0.99 10.94 -2.85
N GLU A 171 1.22 9.65 -3.05
CA GLU A 171 0.61 8.59 -2.24
C GLU A 171 1.59 7.52 -1.78
N MET A 172 1.39 7.00 -0.58
CA MET A 172 1.94 5.72 -0.16
C MET A 172 0.89 4.64 -0.40
N TYR A 173 1.20 3.64 -1.22
CA TYR A 173 0.30 2.54 -1.58
C TYR A 173 1.00 1.22 -1.27
N PHE A 174 0.53 0.49 -0.26
CA PHE A 174 1.26 -0.66 0.26
C PHE A 174 0.33 -1.72 0.83
N SER A 175 0.82 -2.95 0.87
CA SER A 175 0.12 -4.07 1.51
C SER A 175 0.94 -4.60 2.67
N ASP A 176 0.26 -4.93 3.77
CA ASP A 176 0.88 -5.56 4.93
C ASP A 176 -0.14 -6.43 5.70
N VAL A 177 0.35 -7.13 6.72
CA VAL A 177 -0.44 -7.95 7.63
C VAL A 177 -0.98 -7.11 8.79
N TYR A 178 -2.25 -7.29 9.14
CA TYR A 178 -2.88 -6.62 10.27
C TYR A 178 -3.63 -7.62 11.12
N SER A 179 -3.81 -7.29 12.40
CA SER A 179 -4.60 -8.09 13.34
C SER A 179 -5.89 -7.38 13.76
N ASP A 180 -6.90 -8.16 14.14
CA ASP A 180 -8.14 -7.65 14.73
C ASP A 180 -7.96 -7.09 16.14
N ARG A 181 -6.85 -7.43 16.81
CA ARG A 181 -6.51 -7.04 18.17
C ARG A 181 -5.00 -6.96 18.39
N ARG A 182 -4.58 -6.32 19.48
CA ARG A 182 -3.15 -6.23 19.86
C ARG A 182 -2.57 -7.61 20.17
N ILE A 183 -1.39 -7.90 19.61
CA ILE A 183 -0.66 -9.14 19.84
C ILE A 183 -0.04 -9.14 21.25
N PRO A 184 -0.19 -10.22 22.03
CA PRO A 184 0.47 -10.37 23.33
C PRO A 184 2.01 -10.26 23.27
N PRO A 185 2.67 -9.62 24.25
CA PRO A 185 4.12 -9.40 24.23
C PRO A 185 4.98 -10.68 24.14
N ASP A 186 4.51 -11.78 24.73
CA ASP A 186 5.17 -13.09 24.67
C ASP A 186 5.24 -13.63 23.23
N LEU A 187 4.19 -13.41 22.43
CA LEU A 187 4.17 -13.80 21.01
C LEU A 187 5.04 -12.89 20.14
N ILE A 188 5.12 -11.60 20.46
CA ILE A 188 6.00 -10.63 19.76
C ILE A 188 7.47 -11.03 19.88
N SER A 189 7.86 -11.56 21.04
CA SER A 189 9.25 -11.98 21.29
C SER A 189 9.67 -13.28 20.58
N ASP A 190 8.72 -13.98 19.96
CA ASP A 190 9.00 -15.21 19.22
C ASP A 190 9.60 -14.91 17.84
N PRO A 191 10.82 -15.39 17.54
CA PRO A 191 11.51 -15.07 16.30
C PRO A 191 10.89 -15.72 15.05
N VAL A 192 10.21 -16.86 15.19
CA VAL A 192 9.53 -17.54 14.08
C VAL A 192 8.26 -16.78 13.72
N LEU A 193 7.44 -16.45 14.72
CA LEU A 193 6.21 -15.67 14.50
C LEU A 193 6.51 -14.26 13.97
N TYR A 194 7.64 -13.68 14.37
CA TYR A 194 8.09 -12.38 13.90
C TYR A 194 8.56 -12.46 12.44
N GLY A 195 9.34 -13.49 12.10
CA GLY A 195 9.83 -13.73 10.73
C GLY A 195 8.71 -14.00 9.71
N GLU A 196 7.61 -14.60 10.14
CA GLU A 196 6.40 -14.83 9.31
C GLU A 196 5.50 -13.57 9.20
N CYS A 197 5.97 -12.39 9.62
CA CYS A 197 5.20 -11.13 9.66
C CYS A 197 3.90 -11.18 10.49
N LEU A 198 3.70 -12.20 11.33
CA LEU A 198 2.48 -12.36 12.14
C LEU A 198 2.57 -11.61 13.46
N SER A 199 3.58 -11.88 14.28
CA SER A 199 3.64 -11.28 15.62
C SER A 199 4.01 -9.79 15.62
N GLY A 200 4.66 -9.33 14.55
CA GLY A 200 4.93 -7.91 14.29
C GLY A 200 3.74 -7.13 13.72
N ALA A 201 2.63 -7.81 13.37
CA ALA A 201 1.45 -7.20 12.78
C ALA A 201 0.81 -6.19 13.74
N LEU A 202 0.53 -4.99 13.23
CA LEU A 202 -0.20 -3.99 13.99
C LEU A 202 -1.69 -4.34 14.08
N TYR A 203 -2.27 -4.08 15.24
CA TYR A 203 -3.71 -3.92 15.35
C TYR A 203 -4.17 -2.82 14.38
N TRP A 204 -5.14 -3.11 13.53
CA TRP A 204 -5.54 -2.21 12.43
C TRP A 204 -5.83 -0.77 12.89
N ASN A 205 -6.45 -0.59 14.06
CA ASN A 205 -6.80 0.75 14.54
C ASN A 205 -5.58 1.49 15.13
N ASP A 206 -4.63 0.77 15.73
CA ASP A 206 -3.35 1.37 16.15
C ASP A 206 -2.58 1.87 14.92
N PHE A 207 -2.59 1.11 13.83
CA PHE A 207 -2.03 1.54 12.54
C PHE A 207 -2.71 2.81 12.00
N VAL A 208 -4.05 2.85 11.93
CA VAL A 208 -4.78 4.03 11.43
C VAL A 208 -4.44 5.28 12.26
N ASN A 209 -4.41 5.15 13.58
CA ASN A 209 -4.04 6.26 14.46
C ASN A 209 -2.58 6.69 14.28
N LEU A 210 -1.65 5.73 14.10
CA LEU A 210 -0.25 6.02 13.84
C LEU A 210 -0.05 6.74 12.51
N ALA A 211 -0.72 6.30 11.44
CA ALA A 211 -0.67 6.94 10.12
C ALA A 211 -1.16 8.39 10.20
N LYS A 212 -2.28 8.64 10.90
CA LYS A 212 -2.81 9.98 11.16
C LYS A 212 -1.82 10.84 11.95
N HIS A 213 -1.19 10.28 12.99
CA HIS A 213 -0.15 10.98 13.75
C HIS A 213 1.04 11.40 12.88
N CYS A 214 1.38 10.60 11.86
CA CYS A 214 2.48 10.89 10.94
C CYS A 214 2.11 11.85 9.79
N GLY A 215 0.87 12.34 9.75
CA GLY A 215 0.39 13.33 8.76
C GLY A 215 -0.53 12.76 7.69
N PHE A 216 -0.74 11.44 7.63
CA PHE A 216 -1.70 10.83 6.72
C PHE A 216 -3.10 10.85 7.33
N THR A 217 -3.79 11.99 7.19
CA THR A 217 -5.06 12.29 7.90
C THR A 217 -6.21 11.30 7.61
N ASP A 218 -6.24 10.72 6.40
CA ASP A 218 -7.33 9.84 5.96
C ASP A 218 -6.80 8.57 5.27
N PRO A 219 -6.34 7.56 6.03
CA PRO A 219 -5.94 6.26 5.50
C PRO A 219 -7.11 5.53 4.85
N ARG A 220 -6.95 5.07 3.59
CA ARG A 220 -8.01 4.36 2.85
C ARG A 220 -7.65 2.91 2.62
N LEU A 221 -8.52 2.00 3.08
CA LEU A 221 -8.42 0.56 2.82
C LEU A 221 -8.90 0.28 1.39
N VAL A 222 -8.05 -0.28 0.55
CA VAL A 222 -8.35 -0.57 -0.86
C VAL A 222 -8.96 -1.96 -1.01
N GLU A 223 -8.30 -2.95 -0.44
CA GLU A 223 -8.72 -4.35 -0.44
C GLU A 223 -8.11 -5.07 0.77
N ASP A 224 -8.73 -6.18 1.14
CA ASP A 224 -8.30 -7.04 2.24
C ASP A 224 -8.75 -8.48 2.02
N ARG A 225 -8.01 -9.40 2.63
CA ARG A 225 -8.36 -10.82 2.72
C ARG A 225 -7.96 -11.38 4.07
N VAL A 226 -8.71 -12.39 4.52
CA VAL A 226 -8.37 -13.14 5.74
C VAL A 226 -7.15 -14.02 5.45
N LEU A 227 -6.20 -14.05 6.38
CA LEU A 227 -5.06 -14.95 6.31
C LEU A 227 -5.38 -16.26 7.03
N THR A 228 -4.93 -17.37 6.44
CA THR A 228 -5.00 -18.70 7.06
C THR A 228 -3.60 -19.15 7.46
N ILE A 229 -3.54 -19.80 8.61
CA ILE A 229 -2.30 -20.35 9.17
C ILE A 229 -2.41 -21.86 9.03
N ASP A 230 -1.62 -22.42 8.12
CA ASP A 230 -1.69 -23.85 7.80
C ASP A 230 -0.88 -24.69 8.79
N ASN A 231 0.10 -24.09 9.46
CA ASN A 231 0.88 -24.73 10.52
C ASN A 231 0.04 -24.86 11.82
N PRO A 232 -0.32 -26.08 12.26
CA PRO A 232 -1.21 -26.25 13.43
C PRO A 232 -0.61 -25.77 14.76
N GLU A 233 0.72 -25.82 14.89
CA GLU A 233 1.41 -25.35 16.09
C GLU A 233 1.32 -23.82 16.19
N ILE A 234 1.62 -23.11 15.09
CA ILE A 234 1.48 -21.64 15.02
C ILE A 234 0.01 -21.24 15.21
N GLN A 235 -0.93 -21.95 14.57
CA GLN A 235 -2.36 -21.68 14.70
C GLN A 235 -2.85 -21.80 16.15
N SER A 236 -2.40 -22.84 16.86
CA SER A 236 -2.74 -23.04 18.29
C SER A 236 -2.21 -21.90 19.16
N ARG A 237 -0.98 -21.44 18.90
CA ARG A 237 -0.36 -20.34 19.66
C ARG A 237 -1.02 -18.99 19.42
N LEU A 238 -1.54 -18.77 18.22
CA LEU A 238 -2.22 -17.54 17.82
C LEU A 238 -3.75 -17.62 17.95
N ALA A 239 -4.26 -18.64 18.65
CA ALA A 239 -5.69 -18.89 18.78
C ALA A 239 -6.44 -17.67 19.31
N GLY A 240 -7.52 -17.31 18.62
CA GLY A 240 -8.36 -16.15 18.97
C GLY A 240 -7.88 -14.82 18.40
N ILE A 241 -6.81 -14.79 17.60
CA ILE A 241 -6.37 -13.63 16.84
C ILE A 241 -6.67 -13.88 15.36
N SER A 242 -7.31 -12.91 14.70
CA SER A 242 -7.54 -12.96 13.26
C SER A 242 -6.57 -12.04 12.54
N PHE A 243 -5.96 -12.56 11.48
CA PHE A 243 -5.00 -11.84 10.65
C PHE A 243 -5.58 -11.56 9.28
N PHE A 244 -5.21 -10.42 8.72
CA PHE A 244 -5.68 -9.94 7.44
C PHE A 244 -4.48 -9.43 6.65
N SER A 245 -4.41 -9.76 5.36
CA SER A 245 -3.56 -9.03 4.42
C SER A 245 -4.41 -7.90 3.87
N ALA A 246 -3.94 -6.66 4.00
CA ALA A 246 -4.70 -5.48 3.60
C ALA A 246 -3.82 -4.50 2.84
N THR A 247 -4.38 -3.93 1.78
CA THR A 247 -3.75 -2.89 0.96
C THR A 247 -4.32 -1.54 1.37
N TYR A 248 -3.45 -0.63 1.81
CA TYR A 248 -3.82 0.74 2.14
C TYR A 248 -3.25 1.72 1.11
N ARG A 249 -3.97 2.83 0.93
CA ARG A 249 -3.47 4.03 0.27
C ARG A 249 -3.53 5.23 1.21
N LEU A 250 -2.42 5.95 1.32
CA LEU A 250 -2.25 7.10 2.18
C LEU A 250 -1.81 8.30 1.33
N PHE A 251 -2.68 9.29 1.14
CA PHE A 251 -2.35 10.48 0.38
C PHE A 251 -1.64 11.53 1.24
N LYS A 252 -0.62 12.19 0.66
CA LYS A 252 -0.04 13.40 1.24
C LYS A 252 -0.79 14.63 0.75
N LEU A 253 -1.82 15.01 1.51
CA LEU A 253 -2.65 16.17 1.25
C LEU A 253 -2.93 16.89 2.57
N GLU A 254 -2.35 18.08 2.74
CA GLU A 254 -2.46 18.86 3.99
C GLU A 254 -3.89 19.34 4.28
N ALA A 255 -4.72 19.46 3.24
CA ALA A 255 -6.09 19.96 3.34
C ALA A 255 -7.13 18.85 3.62
N LEU A 256 -6.70 17.61 3.88
CA LEU A 256 -7.62 16.55 4.31
C LEU A 256 -8.07 16.76 5.75
N GLU A 257 -9.34 16.49 6.00
CA GLU A 257 -9.98 16.63 7.30
C GLU A 257 -10.01 15.26 8.02
N PRO A 258 -10.00 15.21 9.37
CA PRO A 258 -10.07 13.96 10.12
C PRO A 258 -11.37 13.16 9.92
N ALA A 259 -12.44 13.85 9.51
CA ALA A 259 -13.76 13.31 9.23
C ALA A 259 -14.14 13.54 7.77
N CYS A 260 -15.09 12.75 7.28
CA CYS A 260 -15.64 12.92 5.94
C CYS A 260 -16.72 14.02 5.96
N GLU A 261 -16.32 15.24 5.65
CA GLU A 261 -17.22 16.40 5.60
C GLU A 261 -17.94 16.51 4.24
N ASP A 262 -19.17 16.98 4.26
CA ASP A 262 -20.03 17.18 3.10
C ASP A 262 -20.10 18.64 2.68
N TYR A 263 -19.75 18.90 1.42
CA TYR A 263 -19.85 20.21 0.77
C TYR A 263 -20.79 20.16 -0.46
N GLY A 264 -21.61 19.12 -0.60
CA GLY A 264 -22.51 18.91 -1.74
C GLY A 264 -21.77 18.57 -3.03
N GLN A 265 -20.61 17.92 -2.91
CA GLN A 265 -19.70 17.67 -4.02
C GLN A 265 -19.97 16.32 -4.69
N ALA A 266 -19.67 16.26 -5.99
CA ALA A 266 -19.73 15.03 -6.76
C ALA A 266 -18.64 15.01 -7.84
N VAL A 267 -18.36 13.82 -8.35
CA VAL A 267 -17.42 13.60 -9.45
C VAL A 267 -18.05 12.75 -10.55
N ILE A 268 -17.52 12.87 -11.77
CA ILE A 268 -17.82 11.95 -12.87
C ILE A 268 -16.50 11.35 -13.34
N TYR A 269 -16.37 10.03 -13.26
CA TYR A 269 -15.21 9.34 -13.82
C TYR A 269 -15.31 9.32 -15.36
N LYS A 270 -14.24 9.72 -16.06
CA LYS A 270 -14.22 9.82 -17.53
C LYS A 270 -13.97 8.49 -18.25
N GLY A 271 -13.62 7.41 -17.55
CA GLY A 271 -13.27 6.14 -18.19
C GLY A 271 -11.87 6.11 -18.81
N THR A 272 -10.99 7.04 -18.45
CA THR A 272 -9.69 7.25 -19.12
C THR A 272 -8.49 6.66 -18.37
N ILE A 273 -8.68 6.05 -17.20
CA ILE A 273 -7.60 5.36 -16.49
C ILE A 273 -7.31 4.04 -17.24
N PRO A 274 -6.05 3.77 -17.63
CA PRO A 274 -5.68 2.53 -18.32
C PRO A 274 -6.15 1.28 -17.56
N HIS A 275 -6.65 0.30 -18.30
CA HIS A 275 -7.20 -0.96 -17.76
C HIS A 275 -8.43 -0.81 -16.85
N SER A 276 -9.04 0.38 -16.78
CA SER A 276 -10.24 0.66 -15.97
C SER A 276 -11.30 1.49 -16.73
N PRO A 277 -11.69 1.14 -17.97
CA PRO A 277 -12.54 2.01 -18.79
C PRO A 277 -13.98 2.17 -18.27
N HIS A 278 -14.49 1.19 -17.52
CA HIS A 278 -15.90 1.16 -17.09
C HIS A 278 -16.11 1.62 -15.66
N GLN A 279 -15.13 1.37 -14.78
CA GLN A 279 -15.18 1.73 -13.38
C GLN A 279 -13.76 1.81 -12.81
N VAL A 280 -13.58 2.62 -11.78
CA VAL A 280 -12.33 2.71 -11.02
C VAL A 280 -12.63 2.50 -9.54
N LEU A 281 -11.81 1.65 -8.90
CA LEU A 281 -11.80 1.47 -7.45
C LEU A 281 -10.76 2.41 -6.86
N LEU A 282 -11.22 3.45 -6.16
CA LEU A 282 -10.32 4.32 -5.39
C LEU A 282 -9.97 3.63 -4.06
N ASP A 283 -10.96 3.09 -3.38
CA ASP A 283 -10.82 2.32 -2.14
C ASP A 283 -12.04 1.40 -1.98
N LYS A 284 -12.10 0.59 -0.92
CA LYS A 284 -13.15 -0.42 -0.69
C LYS A 284 -14.58 0.15 -0.68
N HIS A 285 -14.73 1.46 -0.45
CA HIS A 285 -16.03 2.15 -0.42
C HIS A 285 -16.35 2.93 -1.70
N HIS A 286 -15.35 3.20 -2.56
CA HIS A 286 -15.47 4.08 -3.71
C HIS A 286 -15.21 3.33 -5.03
N LEU A 287 -16.21 2.57 -5.48
CA LEU A 287 -16.27 2.01 -6.84
C LEU A 287 -17.06 2.95 -7.76
N ILE A 288 -16.35 3.71 -8.59
CA ILE A 288 -16.91 4.82 -9.36
C ILE A 288 -17.08 4.40 -10.83
N ALA A 289 -18.33 4.34 -11.30
CA ALA A 289 -18.64 4.00 -12.69
C ALA A 289 -18.38 5.18 -13.65
N ALA A 290 -17.86 4.88 -14.84
CA ALA A 290 -17.60 5.88 -15.87
C ALA A 290 -18.90 6.53 -16.36
N GLY A 291 -18.89 7.86 -16.54
CA GLY A 291 -20.02 8.65 -17.03
C GLY A 291 -21.17 8.84 -16.03
N LYS A 292 -21.09 8.26 -14.82
CA LYS A 292 -22.10 8.43 -13.77
C LYS A 292 -21.66 9.48 -12.76
N VAL A 293 -22.57 10.38 -12.39
CA VAL A 293 -22.37 11.30 -11.25
C VAL A 293 -22.30 10.48 -9.97
N PHE A 294 -21.23 10.68 -9.20
CA PHE A 294 -20.94 9.98 -7.96
C PHE A 294 -20.71 11.02 -6.84
N PRO A 295 -21.62 11.12 -5.85
CA PRO A 295 -21.43 12.00 -4.69
C PRO A 295 -20.19 11.62 -3.89
N VAL A 296 -19.46 12.61 -3.39
CA VAL A 296 -18.22 12.40 -2.62
C VAL A 296 -18.12 13.38 -1.46
N CYS A 297 -17.49 12.95 -0.37
CA CYS A 297 -17.06 13.86 0.69
C CYS A 297 -15.88 14.74 0.24
N GLY A 298 -15.61 15.80 1.01
CA GLY A 298 -14.52 16.73 0.72
C GLY A 298 -13.15 16.05 0.60
N ASN A 299 -12.85 15.08 1.46
CA ASN A 299 -11.60 14.32 1.38
C ASN A 299 -11.47 13.56 0.07
N THR A 300 -12.49 12.78 -0.31
CA THR A 300 -12.47 12.02 -1.57
C THR A 300 -12.39 12.97 -2.78
N TYR A 301 -13.08 14.11 -2.74
CA TYR A 301 -12.96 15.15 -3.76
C TYR A 301 -11.50 15.60 -3.93
N ARG A 302 -10.81 15.91 -2.81
CA ARG A 302 -9.39 16.32 -2.83
C ARG A 302 -8.46 15.20 -3.29
N MET A 303 -8.68 13.96 -2.84
CA MET A 303 -7.89 12.81 -3.29
C MET A 303 -7.96 12.60 -4.80
N LEU A 304 -9.09 12.95 -5.43
CA LEU A 304 -9.25 12.88 -6.88
C LEU A 304 -8.76 14.16 -7.59
N HIS A 305 -9.01 15.34 -7.02
CA HIS A 305 -8.73 16.63 -7.65
C HIS A 305 -7.28 17.11 -7.49
N ASP A 306 -6.66 16.87 -6.33
CA ASP A 306 -5.36 17.44 -5.94
C ASP A 306 -4.21 16.44 -6.15
N THR A 307 -4.44 15.40 -6.96
CA THR A 307 -3.48 14.32 -7.23
C THR A 307 -3.44 13.99 -8.73
N ARG A 308 -2.64 12.99 -9.10
CA ARG A 308 -2.56 12.47 -10.49
C ARG A 308 -3.89 11.97 -11.07
N PHE A 309 -4.94 11.79 -10.25
CA PHE A 309 -6.26 11.39 -10.71
C PHE A 309 -7.03 12.51 -11.40
N LYS A 310 -6.66 13.79 -11.20
CA LYS A 310 -7.45 14.96 -11.59
C LYS A 310 -7.98 14.92 -13.02
N ASP A 311 -7.10 14.61 -13.98
CA ASP A 311 -7.44 14.67 -15.39
C ASP A 311 -8.45 13.59 -15.81
N HIS A 312 -8.64 12.57 -14.98
CA HIS A 312 -9.55 11.44 -15.20
C HIS A 312 -10.96 11.67 -14.66
N PHE A 313 -11.21 12.80 -14.00
CA PHE A 313 -12.51 13.12 -13.42
C PHE A 313 -13.02 14.49 -13.85
N GLU A 314 -14.34 14.64 -13.89
CA GLU A 314 -15.03 15.92 -13.86
C GLU A 314 -15.51 16.17 -12.44
N PHE A 315 -15.56 17.44 -12.04
CA PHE A 315 -15.82 17.83 -10.66
C PHE A 315 -17.02 18.77 -10.60
N ILE A 316 -17.93 18.52 -9.65
CA ILE A 316 -19.19 19.22 -9.47
C ILE A 316 -19.25 19.72 -8.02
N GLY A 317 -19.70 20.97 -7.84
CA GLY A 317 -19.82 21.61 -6.53
C GLY A 317 -18.69 22.60 -6.24
N ASN A 318 -18.72 23.19 -5.05
CA ASN A 318 -17.71 24.12 -4.56
C ASN A 318 -17.51 23.92 -3.04
N TRP A 319 -16.79 24.82 -2.37
CA TRP A 319 -16.52 24.73 -0.92
C TRP A 319 -17.28 25.80 -0.10
N GLU A 320 -18.30 26.43 -0.68
CA GLU A 320 -18.95 27.61 -0.08
C GLU A 320 -19.96 27.25 1.01
N THR A 321 -20.58 26.07 0.94
CA THR A 321 -21.59 25.61 1.90
C THR A 321 -21.17 24.26 2.47
N HIS A 322 -21.11 24.17 3.80
CA HIS A 322 -20.89 22.92 4.54
C HIS A 322 -22.23 22.35 5.01
N PHE A 323 -22.47 21.07 4.74
CA PHE A 323 -23.72 20.37 5.06
C PHE A 323 -23.59 19.43 6.27
N GLY A 324 -22.41 19.36 6.90
CA GLY A 324 -22.12 18.46 8.02
C GLY A 324 -21.36 17.21 7.58
N ILE A 325 -21.57 16.10 8.29
CA ILE A 325 -20.91 14.82 7.98
C ILE A 325 -21.54 14.19 6.73
N PHE A 326 -20.70 13.74 5.81
CA PHE A 326 -21.13 13.02 4.62
C PHE A 326 -21.78 11.67 4.99
N GLU A 327 -22.98 11.44 4.46
CA GLU A 327 -23.75 10.23 4.74
C GLU A 327 -22.99 8.97 4.33
N GLY A 328 -23.06 7.92 5.17
CA GLY A 328 -22.42 6.64 4.89
C GLY A 328 -20.94 6.53 5.30
N CYS A 329 -20.33 7.61 5.82
CA CYS A 329 -18.93 7.59 6.32
C CYS A 329 -18.79 7.22 7.81
N GLY A 330 -19.79 6.58 8.40
CA GLY A 330 -19.68 5.93 9.72
C GLY A 330 -19.65 6.85 10.95
N THR A 331 -19.77 8.16 10.78
CA THR A 331 -19.88 9.12 11.90
C THR A 331 -21.31 9.63 11.99
N ALA A 332 -21.98 9.36 13.11
CA ALA A 332 -23.34 9.83 13.35
C ALA A 332 -23.35 11.20 14.06
N LEU A 333 -24.39 12.01 13.81
CA LEU A 333 -24.60 13.28 14.51
C LEU A 333 -24.78 13.02 16.02
N PRO A 334 -23.93 13.57 16.90
CA PRO A 334 -23.97 13.24 18.33
C PRO A 334 -25.17 13.84 19.07
N PHE A 335 -25.85 14.81 18.44
CA PHE A 335 -27.01 15.51 19.00
C PHE A 335 -28.32 15.11 18.34
N ALA A 336 -28.38 13.91 17.73
CA ALA A 336 -29.62 13.39 17.18
C ALA A 336 -30.70 13.38 18.28
N THR A 337 -31.63 14.33 18.22
CA THR A 337 -32.85 14.29 19.00
C THR A 337 -33.68 13.15 18.43
N THR A 338 -33.79 12.06 19.19
CA THR A 338 -34.62 10.90 18.85
C THR A 338 -35.99 11.32 18.31
N SER A 339 -36.21 11.10 17.01
CA SER A 339 -37.54 10.84 16.47
C SER A 339 -37.41 10.25 15.06
N THR A 340 -37.18 8.95 14.98
CA THR A 340 -37.94 8.02 14.12
C THR A 340 -37.54 6.60 14.48
N ASP A 341 -38.45 5.91 15.19
CA ASP A 341 -38.54 4.46 15.18
C ASP A 341 -38.62 3.98 13.72
N GLN A 342 -37.65 3.18 13.30
CA GLN A 342 -37.91 2.11 12.35
C GLN A 342 -37.50 0.79 13.04
N SER A 343 -38.53 0.15 13.56
CA SER A 343 -38.55 -1.25 13.94
C SER A 343 -38.27 -2.12 12.71
N ASP A 344 -37.07 -2.66 12.59
CA ASP A 344 -36.87 -3.92 11.87
C ASP A 344 -36.68 -5.03 12.92
N GLY A 345 -37.83 -5.45 13.44
CA GLY A 345 -37.98 -6.77 14.03
C GLY A 345 -38.12 -7.79 12.91
N GLY A 346 -37.17 -8.71 12.81
CA GLY A 346 -37.19 -9.80 11.83
C GLY A 346 -36.42 -11.02 12.33
N CYS A 347 -36.85 -11.59 13.46
CA CYS A 347 -36.59 -13.00 13.77
C CYS A 347 -37.63 -13.86 13.06
N CYS A 348 -37.18 -14.74 12.16
CA CYS A 348 -37.76 -16.06 11.89
C CYS A 348 -36.65 -16.97 11.38
#